data_AF-A0A956MPI1-F1
#
_entry.id   AF-A0A956MPI1-F1
#
_cell.length_a   1.000
_cell.length_b   1.000
_cell.length_c   1.000
_cell.angle_alpha   90.00
_cell.angle_beta   90.00
_cell.angle_gamma   90.00
#
_symmetry.space_group_name_H-M   'P 1'
#
loop_
_entity.id
_entity.type
_entity.pdbx_description
1 polymer ?
#
loop_
_entity_poly.entity_id
_entity_poly.type
_entity_poly.pdbx_seq_one_letter_code
_entity_poly.pdbx_strand_id
1 'polypeptide(L)'
;MQKIVECVPNFSEGRDQAILKQITNQIASVQGVQVLDVDPGESTNRTVVTFIGSPEAVKEGAFRAAKAASELIDMTRHKGEHARFGALDVCPFVPVAGVTMDECVQIANEVGQRIGDELGIPVYLYENAAKLPERQNLAKIRAGEYEGLPKKLADPKWKPDYGPAEFNARSGAMAIGAREFLIAYNISINTTDRRYANDIAYELRERGRWKRAGETEPFYYKGKVVYFAENAFPCGNCDFEGKSFEELAEHYTKVHGGDLYARYDYIGLDVKNLTGNPSFKDGQFTKVKAIGWVVDDYQRAQISINLTNYKISPPHAVLEAARILAQQRGIVVTGSEVVGLIPFEAIHDAGKFYLKRMMKSTGIPVQDIVETAVQSMGLRDVGEFDIDKKVIGMPHVEGELAQKKVADFVHEVSRDTPAPGGGSIAALAGALGAALASMVTNLSIGKAEFDSLYQDLCDLAEKAQRIKDELIHLIDADTEAFNEVVKAMRMAKDTNEQRAVRAQAMSDGYKTAAEVPLRTAQLCRQAIDVCLLAAKIGNEAVLSDAGVGALMAFAGVQGAVYNVKINLPQIKDEKFVAGKKQQIANLVGDAKTTLEAVQSIVDRQFD
;
A
#
# COMPACT_ATOMS: atom_id res chain seq x y z
N MET A 1 -7.71 10.22 -7.27
CA MET A 1 -6.56 9.75 -6.48
C MET A 1 -5.29 10.08 -7.22
N GLN A 2 -4.34 10.70 -6.53
CA GLN A 2 -3.00 10.94 -7.05
C GLN A 2 -2.29 9.60 -7.29
N LYS A 3 -1.63 9.46 -8.45
CA LYS A 3 -0.82 8.29 -8.79
C LYS A 3 0.54 8.39 -8.12
N ILE A 4 0.88 7.41 -7.29
CA ILE A 4 2.15 7.34 -6.56
C ILE A 4 2.85 6.03 -6.89
N VAL A 5 4.09 6.15 -7.35
CA VAL A 5 5.03 5.05 -7.58
C VAL A 5 6.22 5.25 -6.65
N GLU A 6 6.66 4.18 -6.02
CA GLU A 6 7.94 4.13 -5.31
C GLU A 6 9.01 3.59 -6.25
N CYS A 7 10.20 4.19 -6.21
CA CYS A 7 11.39 3.70 -6.89
C CYS A 7 12.50 3.50 -5.85
N VAL A 8 13.13 2.32 -5.87
CA VAL A 8 14.11 1.92 -4.84
C VAL A 8 15.45 1.54 -5.47
N PRO A 9 16.17 2.47 -6.16
CA PRO A 9 17.44 2.14 -6.78
C PRO A 9 18.51 1.76 -5.76
N ASN A 10 19.38 0.85 -6.20
CA ASN A 10 20.47 0.29 -5.40
C ASN A 10 21.79 0.64 -6.05
N PHE A 11 22.59 1.43 -5.36
CA PHE A 11 23.88 1.90 -5.85
C PHE A 11 25.01 1.10 -5.24
N SER A 12 26.01 0.75 -6.05
CA SER A 12 27.26 0.11 -5.62
C SER A 12 28.21 1.15 -5.04
N GLU A 13 27.78 1.81 -3.97
CA GLU A 13 28.56 2.74 -3.15
C GLU A 13 27.90 2.81 -1.78
N GLY A 14 28.66 2.69 -0.69
CA GLY A 14 28.16 2.74 0.69
C GLY A 14 29.08 3.48 1.66
N ARG A 15 30.14 4.12 1.15
CA ARG A 15 31.21 4.73 1.94
C ARG A 15 31.39 6.22 1.61
N ASP A 16 31.41 6.57 0.32
CA ASP A 16 31.57 7.95 -0.13
C ASP A 16 30.24 8.72 -0.13
N GLN A 17 30.01 9.45 0.95
CA GLN A 17 28.83 10.29 1.13
C GLN A 17 28.70 11.43 0.11
N ALA A 18 29.82 11.89 -0.48
CA ALA A 18 29.79 12.95 -1.48
C ALA A 18 29.27 12.44 -2.83
N ILE A 19 29.62 11.20 -3.20
CA ILE A 19 29.05 10.52 -4.38
C ILE A 19 27.55 10.31 -4.17
N LEU A 20 27.15 9.75 -3.02
CA LEU A 20 25.74 9.49 -2.71
C LEU A 20 24.91 10.77 -2.72
N LYS A 21 25.42 11.86 -2.12
CA LYS A 21 24.74 13.15 -2.13
C LYS A 21 24.58 13.74 -3.53
N GLN A 22 25.56 13.56 -4.41
CA GLN A 22 25.44 14.01 -5.80
C GLN A 22 24.34 13.24 -6.55
N ILE A 23 24.28 11.92 -6.36
CA ILE A 23 23.23 11.07 -6.94
C ILE A 23 21.84 11.49 -6.41
N THR A 24 21.68 11.61 -5.09
CA THR A 24 20.38 11.96 -4.49
C THR A 24 19.94 13.38 -4.83
N ASN A 25 20.87 14.33 -5.00
CA ASN A 25 20.55 15.68 -5.50
C ASN A 25 19.99 15.65 -6.93
N GLN A 26 20.49 14.76 -7.81
CA GLN A 26 19.93 14.61 -9.16
C GLN A 26 18.48 14.10 -9.12
N ILE A 27 18.19 13.15 -8.22
CA ILE A 27 16.83 12.66 -7.99
C ILE A 27 15.93 13.78 -7.46
N ALA A 28 16.36 14.46 -6.39
CA ALA A 28 15.59 15.53 -5.74
C ALA A 28 15.40 16.78 -6.64
N SER A 29 16.21 16.95 -7.68
CA SER A 29 16.06 18.03 -8.66
C SER A 29 14.83 17.86 -9.58
N VAL A 30 14.23 16.68 -9.62
CA VAL A 30 13.07 16.39 -10.46
C VAL A 30 11.80 16.86 -9.75
N GLN A 31 11.07 17.78 -10.38
CA GLN A 31 9.81 18.26 -9.84
C GLN A 31 8.80 17.12 -9.67
N GLY A 32 8.22 17.03 -8.47
CA GLY A 32 7.25 15.97 -8.13
C GLY A 32 7.88 14.67 -7.63
N VAL A 33 9.21 14.63 -7.44
CA VAL A 33 9.89 13.56 -6.71
C VAL A 33 10.14 13.98 -5.26
N GLN A 34 9.93 13.06 -4.32
CA GLN A 34 10.33 13.19 -2.93
C GLN A 34 11.24 12.01 -2.55
N VAL A 35 12.48 12.32 -2.18
CA VAL A 35 13.39 11.32 -1.59
C VAL A 35 12.97 11.09 -0.15
N LEU A 36 12.64 9.85 0.19
CA LEU A 36 12.13 9.46 1.50
C LEU A 36 13.22 8.92 2.42
N ASP A 37 14.12 8.10 1.86
CA ASP A 37 15.14 7.41 2.64
C ASP A 37 16.42 7.18 1.84
N VAL A 38 17.55 7.15 2.53
CA VAL A 38 18.88 6.88 2.00
C VAL A 38 19.61 6.03 3.04
N ASP A 39 19.76 4.74 2.74
CA ASP A 39 20.32 3.73 3.65
C ASP A 39 21.67 3.19 3.14
N PRO A 40 22.80 3.80 3.54
CA PRO A 40 24.13 3.36 3.14
C PRO A 40 24.65 2.23 4.04
N GLY A 41 25.05 1.11 3.43
CA GLY A 41 25.75 0.02 4.10
C GLY A 41 27.25 0.05 3.84
N GLU A 42 28.05 0.34 4.87
CA GLU A 42 29.52 0.45 4.77
C GLU A 42 30.21 -0.88 4.41
N SER A 43 29.78 -1.98 5.07
CA SER A 43 30.30 -3.34 4.85
C SER A 43 29.83 -3.94 3.53
N THR A 44 28.55 -3.78 3.22
CA THR A 44 27.95 -4.22 1.95
C THR A 44 28.44 -3.36 0.77
N ASN A 45 28.99 -2.17 1.04
CA ASN A 45 29.38 -1.14 0.08
C ASN A 45 28.27 -0.88 -0.95
N ARG A 46 27.05 -0.72 -0.45
CA ARG A 46 25.83 -0.54 -1.22
C ARG A 46 24.92 0.45 -0.50
N THR A 47 24.27 1.31 -1.26
CA THR A 47 23.24 2.23 -0.73
C THR A 47 21.91 1.95 -1.39
N VAL A 48 20.87 1.85 -0.58
CA VAL A 48 19.48 1.82 -1.03
C VAL A 48 18.93 3.23 -0.92
N VAL A 49 18.40 3.76 -2.01
CA VAL A 49 17.68 5.04 -1.98
C VAL A 49 16.21 4.76 -2.27
N THR A 50 15.32 5.38 -1.51
CA THR A 50 13.86 5.27 -1.70
C THR A 50 13.32 6.64 -2.03
N PHE A 51 12.60 6.75 -3.14
CA PHE A 51 11.89 7.98 -3.51
C PHE A 51 10.55 7.68 -4.15
N ILE A 52 9.64 8.65 -4.06
CA ILE A 52 8.27 8.53 -4.58
C ILE A 52 7.95 9.70 -5.50
N GLY A 53 6.96 9.49 -6.36
CA GLY A 53 6.43 10.55 -7.21
C GLY A 53 5.35 10.03 -8.16
N SER A 54 4.92 10.90 -9.07
CA SER A 54 4.07 10.48 -10.19
C SER A 54 4.86 9.57 -11.15
N PRO A 55 4.19 8.73 -11.96
CA PRO A 55 4.84 7.90 -12.98
C PRO A 55 5.91 8.61 -13.83
N GLU A 56 5.63 9.83 -14.30
CA GLU A 56 6.57 10.62 -15.09
C GLU A 56 7.75 11.14 -14.26
N ALA A 57 7.49 11.63 -13.05
CA ALA A 57 8.52 12.15 -12.17
C ALA A 57 9.49 11.04 -11.75
N VAL A 58 9.00 9.84 -11.43
CA VAL A 58 9.87 8.73 -11.03
C VAL A 58 10.69 8.18 -12.19
N LYS A 59 10.15 8.17 -13.42
CA LYS A 59 10.91 7.80 -14.63
C LYS A 59 12.13 8.69 -14.81
N GLU A 60 11.92 10.00 -14.73
CA GLU A 60 12.99 10.98 -14.90
C GLU A 60 13.99 10.91 -13.73
N GLY A 61 13.51 10.77 -12.49
CA GLY A 61 14.36 10.60 -11.31
C GLY A 61 15.25 9.37 -11.41
N ALA A 62 14.70 8.22 -11.81
CA ALA A 62 15.44 6.97 -11.98
C ALA A 62 16.49 7.06 -13.09
N PHE A 63 16.14 7.64 -14.24
CA PHE A 63 17.09 7.84 -15.34
C PHE A 63 18.25 8.75 -14.95
N ARG A 64 17.96 9.89 -14.30
CA ARG A 64 19.01 10.81 -13.81
C ARG A 64 19.92 10.15 -12.78
N ALA A 65 19.35 9.33 -11.90
CA ALA A 65 20.12 8.57 -10.92
C ALA A 65 21.04 7.54 -11.59
N ALA A 66 20.54 6.80 -12.59
CA ALA A 66 21.32 5.85 -13.37
C ALA A 66 22.48 6.52 -14.10
N LYS A 67 22.24 7.68 -14.72
CA LYS A 67 23.27 8.50 -15.37
C LYS A 67 24.31 9.02 -14.38
N ALA A 68 23.87 9.59 -13.26
CA ALA A 68 24.80 10.07 -12.23
C ALA A 68 25.66 8.94 -11.66
N ALA A 69 25.07 7.77 -11.41
CA ALA A 69 25.79 6.59 -10.92
C ALA A 69 26.83 6.09 -11.93
N SER A 70 26.51 6.02 -13.23
CA SER A 70 27.47 5.59 -14.26
C SER A 70 28.64 6.58 -14.45
N GLU A 71 28.41 7.86 -14.17
CA GLU A 71 29.43 8.91 -14.21
C GLU A 71 30.28 8.96 -12.94
N LEU A 72 29.71 8.69 -11.76
CA LEU A 72 30.39 8.89 -10.47
C LEU A 72 31.00 7.62 -9.87
N ILE A 73 30.44 6.44 -10.15
CA ILE A 73 30.89 5.16 -9.58
C ILE A 73 31.72 4.41 -10.62
N ASP A 74 32.92 3.99 -10.22
CA ASP A 74 33.82 3.15 -11.04
C ASP A 74 33.81 1.70 -10.55
N MET A 75 33.06 0.84 -11.24
CA MET A 75 32.93 -0.57 -10.88
C MET A 75 34.23 -1.36 -10.97
N THR A 76 35.24 -0.88 -11.73
CA THR A 76 36.54 -1.56 -11.81
C THR A 76 37.28 -1.56 -10.47
N ARG A 77 36.91 -0.64 -9.56
CA ARG A 77 37.50 -0.45 -8.23
C ARG A 77 36.55 -0.87 -7.11
N HIS A 78 35.28 -1.14 -7.43
CA HIS A 78 34.26 -1.48 -6.44
C HIS A 78 34.42 -2.91 -5.92
N LYS A 79 34.38 -3.05 -4.59
CA LYS A 79 34.25 -4.32 -3.86
C LYS A 79 33.32 -4.12 -2.66
N GLY A 80 32.45 -5.09 -2.42
CA GLY A 80 31.54 -5.13 -1.28
C GLY A 80 31.14 -6.57 -0.97
N GLU A 81 30.64 -6.81 0.25
CA GLU A 81 30.17 -8.14 0.66
C GLU A 81 28.85 -8.55 -0.02
N HIS A 82 28.11 -7.58 -0.56
CA HIS A 82 26.85 -7.83 -1.24
C HIS A 82 27.06 -8.05 -2.75
N ALA A 83 26.43 -9.09 -3.29
CA ALA A 83 26.48 -9.39 -4.72
C ALA A 83 26.01 -8.19 -5.55
N ARG A 84 26.81 -7.82 -6.55
CA ARG A 84 26.55 -6.65 -7.41
C ARG A 84 27.07 -6.88 -8.81
N PHE A 85 26.47 -6.23 -9.80
CA PHE A 85 26.99 -6.27 -11.17
C PHE A 85 26.96 -4.93 -11.92
N GLY A 86 26.59 -3.83 -11.26
CA GLY A 86 26.65 -2.50 -11.85
C GLY A 86 26.68 -1.36 -10.84
N ALA A 87 27.05 -0.17 -11.32
CA ALA A 87 27.11 1.07 -10.55
C ALA A 87 25.74 1.40 -9.94
N LEU A 88 24.69 1.27 -10.75
CA LEU A 88 23.33 1.01 -10.29
C LEU A 88 23.10 -0.50 -10.49
N ASP A 89 22.95 -1.25 -9.40
CA ASP A 89 22.74 -2.70 -9.45
C ASP A 89 21.30 -3.02 -9.84
N VAL A 90 20.32 -2.51 -9.08
CA VAL A 90 18.90 -2.78 -9.35
C VAL A 90 18.01 -1.57 -9.10
N CYS A 91 17.06 -1.32 -10.02
CA CYS A 91 16.07 -0.24 -9.96
C CYS A 91 14.64 -0.81 -10.11
N PRO A 92 13.98 -1.22 -9.01
CA PRO A 92 12.57 -1.56 -9.02
C PRO A 92 11.67 -0.34 -9.00
N PHE A 93 10.53 -0.46 -9.68
CA PHE A 93 9.35 0.39 -9.54
C PHE A 93 8.24 -0.39 -8.83
N VAL A 94 7.57 0.24 -7.89
CA VAL A 94 6.60 -0.38 -6.99
C VAL A 94 5.31 0.45 -6.98
N PRO A 95 4.14 -0.17 -7.23
CA PRO A 95 2.87 0.55 -7.14
C PRO A 95 2.54 0.86 -5.67
N VAL A 96 2.25 2.14 -5.37
CA VAL A 96 1.90 2.59 -4.01
C VAL A 96 0.43 2.98 -3.93
N ALA A 97 -0.01 3.94 -4.75
CA ALA A 97 -1.39 4.43 -4.71
C ALA A 97 -1.86 4.80 -6.12
N GLY A 98 -3.04 4.30 -6.52
CA GLY A 98 -3.66 4.64 -7.80
C GLY A 98 -2.88 4.21 -9.06
N VAL A 99 -1.93 3.29 -8.92
CA VAL A 99 -1.07 2.78 -10.00
C VAL A 99 -1.11 1.26 -10.02
N THR A 100 -1.19 0.66 -11.21
CA THR A 100 -1.19 -0.80 -11.37
C THR A 100 0.24 -1.36 -11.53
N MET A 101 0.39 -2.68 -11.34
CA MET A 101 1.66 -3.36 -11.64
C MET A 101 2.05 -3.19 -13.12
N ASP A 102 1.07 -3.25 -14.03
CA ASP A 102 1.32 -3.10 -15.47
C ASP A 102 1.87 -1.71 -15.82
N GLU A 103 1.38 -0.66 -15.16
CA GLU A 103 1.95 0.69 -15.30
C GLU A 103 3.39 0.75 -14.80
N CYS A 104 3.71 0.09 -13.66
CA CYS A 104 5.09 -0.03 -13.20
C CYS A 104 5.98 -0.84 -14.15
N VAL A 105 5.46 -1.89 -14.78
CA VAL A 105 6.15 -2.66 -15.82
C VAL A 105 6.44 -1.78 -17.03
N GLN A 106 5.48 -0.95 -17.44
CA GLN A 106 5.69 0.01 -18.54
C GLN A 106 6.79 1.03 -18.19
N ILE A 107 6.76 1.59 -16.98
CA ILE A 107 7.81 2.49 -16.47
C ILE A 107 9.19 1.79 -16.53
N ALA A 108 9.29 0.54 -16.05
CA ALA A 108 10.53 -0.23 -16.08
C ALA A 108 11.06 -0.45 -17.51
N ASN A 109 10.16 -0.70 -18.47
CA ASN A 109 10.51 -0.83 -19.88
C ASN A 109 11.04 0.48 -20.47
N GLU A 110 10.33 1.59 -20.25
CA GLU A 110 10.71 2.91 -20.79
C GLU A 110 12.05 3.39 -20.22
N VAL A 111 12.25 3.26 -18.90
CA VAL A 111 13.52 3.61 -18.25
C VAL A 111 14.65 2.70 -18.70
N GLY A 112 14.41 1.38 -18.74
CA GLY A 112 15.40 0.41 -19.19
C GLY A 112 15.83 0.64 -20.64
N GLN A 113 14.88 0.93 -21.52
CA GLN A 113 15.16 1.28 -22.91
C GLN A 113 15.99 2.56 -23.00
N ARG A 114 15.58 3.63 -22.32
CA ARG A 114 16.28 4.91 -22.33
C ARG A 114 17.71 4.81 -21.78
N ILE A 115 17.93 4.03 -20.72
CA ILE A 115 19.27 3.73 -20.20
C ILE A 115 20.11 3.00 -21.26
N GLY A 116 19.54 1.98 -21.90
CA GLY A 116 20.23 1.24 -22.96
C GLY A 116 20.61 2.11 -24.16
N ASP A 117 19.67 2.95 -24.62
CA ASP A 117 19.81 3.77 -25.82
C ASP A 117 20.70 5.00 -25.59
N GLU A 118 20.53 5.72 -24.46
CA GLU A 118 21.26 6.98 -24.20
C GLU A 118 22.59 6.78 -23.46
N LEU A 119 22.71 5.75 -22.60
CA LEU A 119 23.92 5.52 -21.79
C LEU A 119 24.79 4.38 -22.31
N GLY A 120 24.28 3.56 -23.23
CA GLY A 120 25.02 2.42 -23.79
C GLY A 120 25.32 1.33 -22.74
N ILE A 121 24.43 1.15 -21.77
CA ILE A 121 24.61 0.20 -20.67
C ILE A 121 23.71 -1.03 -20.91
N PRO A 122 24.21 -2.27 -20.73
CA PRO A 122 23.38 -3.47 -20.80
C PRO A 122 22.32 -3.48 -19.70
N VAL A 123 21.05 -3.63 -20.07
CA VAL A 123 19.92 -3.66 -19.13
C VAL A 123 19.17 -4.99 -19.19
N TYR A 124 18.90 -5.58 -18.03
CA TYR A 124 18.04 -6.75 -17.88
C TYR A 124 16.75 -6.39 -17.15
N LEU A 125 15.61 -6.78 -17.71
CA LEU A 125 14.34 -6.65 -17.01
C LEU A 125 14.11 -7.83 -16.07
N TYR A 126 13.59 -7.57 -14.86
CA TYR A 126 13.39 -8.58 -13.83
C TYR A 126 12.03 -8.50 -13.12
N GLU A 127 11.73 -9.51 -12.30
CA GLU A 127 10.42 -9.69 -11.62
C GLU A 127 9.25 -9.58 -12.61
N ASN A 128 8.24 -8.76 -12.35
CA ASN A 128 7.06 -8.66 -13.23
C ASN A 128 7.38 -8.01 -14.59
N ALA A 129 8.53 -7.36 -14.72
CA ALA A 129 8.99 -6.80 -16.00
C ALA A 129 9.81 -7.80 -16.83
N ALA A 130 10.17 -8.96 -16.27
CA ALA A 130 11.01 -9.94 -16.96
C ALA A 130 10.34 -10.45 -18.25
N LYS A 131 11.07 -10.37 -19.38
CA LYS A 131 10.61 -10.92 -20.67
C LYS A 131 10.76 -12.44 -20.77
N LEU A 132 11.57 -13.03 -19.89
CA LEU A 132 11.85 -14.46 -19.84
C LEU A 132 11.66 -14.98 -18.40
N PRO A 133 11.08 -16.19 -18.19
CA PRO A 133 10.83 -16.74 -16.86
C PRO A 133 12.08 -16.80 -15.98
N GLU A 134 13.24 -17.18 -16.53
CA GLU A 134 14.50 -17.27 -15.82
C GLU A 134 15.04 -15.92 -15.32
N ARG A 135 14.56 -14.80 -15.90
CA ARG A 135 14.92 -13.43 -15.51
C ARG A 135 14.03 -12.87 -14.41
N GLN A 136 12.97 -13.55 -14.01
CA GLN A 136 12.17 -13.12 -12.86
C GLN A 136 13.03 -13.06 -11.59
N ASN A 137 13.91 -14.05 -11.39
CA ASN A 137 14.79 -14.13 -10.23
C ASN A 137 16.07 -13.28 -10.43
N LEU A 138 16.15 -12.17 -9.68
CA LEU A 138 17.32 -11.29 -9.68
C LEU A 138 18.65 -12.01 -9.37
N ALA A 139 18.65 -13.08 -8.56
CA ALA A 139 19.86 -13.84 -8.27
C ALA A 139 20.35 -14.63 -9.50
N LYS A 140 19.43 -15.14 -10.35
CA LYS A 140 19.80 -15.77 -11.63
C LYS A 140 20.43 -14.71 -12.56
N ILE A 141 19.85 -13.52 -12.64
CA ILE A 141 20.41 -12.41 -13.44
C ILE A 141 21.78 -11.95 -12.91
N ARG A 142 21.97 -11.87 -11.59
CA ARG A 142 23.24 -11.46 -10.96
C ARG A 142 24.26 -12.58 -10.81
N ALA A 143 23.97 -13.80 -11.27
CA ALA A 143 24.88 -14.93 -11.12
C ALA A 143 26.24 -14.62 -11.78
N GLY A 144 27.33 -14.77 -11.02
CA GLY A 144 28.68 -14.40 -11.46
C GLY A 144 29.04 -12.92 -11.27
N GLU A 145 28.11 -12.09 -10.77
CA GLU A 145 28.35 -10.69 -10.39
C GLU A 145 28.93 -9.83 -11.54
N TYR A 146 29.64 -8.75 -11.21
CA TYR A 146 30.34 -7.88 -12.16
C TYR A 146 31.41 -8.64 -12.95
N GLU A 147 32.20 -9.49 -12.28
CA GLU A 147 33.32 -10.22 -12.88
C GLU A 147 32.87 -11.24 -13.94
N GLY A 148 31.64 -11.75 -13.81
CA GLY A 148 31.03 -12.68 -14.75
C GLY A 148 30.39 -12.03 -15.98
N LEU A 149 30.24 -10.70 -16.01
CA LEU A 149 29.57 -9.99 -17.09
C LEU A 149 30.20 -10.19 -18.47
N PRO A 150 31.54 -10.16 -18.66
CA PRO A 150 32.13 -10.37 -19.98
C PRO A 150 31.75 -11.73 -20.58
N LYS A 151 31.75 -12.78 -19.75
CA LYS A 151 31.33 -14.13 -20.18
C LYS A 151 29.83 -14.20 -20.43
N LYS A 152 29.03 -13.55 -19.58
CA LYS A 152 27.57 -13.52 -19.71
C LYS A 152 27.11 -12.82 -20.98
N LEU A 153 27.64 -11.62 -21.26
CA LEU A 153 27.27 -10.82 -22.44
C LEU A 153 27.70 -11.48 -23.75
N ALA A 154 28.73 -12.33 -23.71
CA ALA A 154 29.15 -13.15 -24.85
C ALA A 154 28.21 -14.34 -25.13
N ASP A 155 27.39 -14.77 -24.17
CA ASP A 155 26.42 -15.85 -24.35
C ASP A 155 25.11 -15.28 -24.97
N PRO A 156 24.70 -15.72 -26.17
CA PRO A 156 23.46 -15.28 -26.79
C PRO A 156 22.21 -15.48 -25.94
N LYS A 157 22.20 -16.48 -25.04
CA LYS A 157 21.08 -16.71 -24.11
C LYS A 157 20.90 -15.57 -23.11
N TRP A 158 21.99 -14.87 -22.80
CA TRP A 158 22.02 -13.76 -21.86
C TRP A 158 22.11 -12.40 -22.56
N LYS A 159 21.66 -12.30 -23.81
CA LYS A 159 21.50 -11.00 -24.49
C LYS A 159 20.63 -10.05 -23.65
N PRO A 160 21.09 -8.82 -23.34
CA PRO A 160 20.31 -7.87 -22.54
C PRO A 160 18.98 -7.52 -23.23
N ASP A 161 18.00 -7.11 -22.43
CA ASP A 161 16.67 -6.70 -22.92
C ASP A 161 16.73 -5.35 -23.65
N TYR A 162 17.61 -4.46 -23.19
CA TYR A 162 17.93 -3.17 -23.80
C TYR A 162 19.42 -2.86 -23.70
N GLY A 163 19.90 -1.96 -24.56
CA GLY A 163 21.33 -1.61 -24.64
C GLY A 163 22.18 -2.65 -25.38
N PRO A 164 23.48 -2.35 -25.58
CA PRO A 164 24.39 -3.24 -26.30
C PRO A 164 24.74 -4.48 -25.47
N ALA A 165 25.00 -5.61 -26.15
CA ALA A 165 25.58 -6.81 -25.52
C ALA A 165 27.10 -6.67 -25.34
N GLU A 166 27.55 -5.51 -24.86
CA GLU A 166 28.96 -5.13 -24.73
C GLU A 166 29.29 -4.82 -23.28
N PHE A 167 30.46 -5.26 -22.83
CA PHE A 167 30.87 -5.07 -21.45
C PHE A 167 31.27 -3.61 -21.19
N ASN A 168 30.46 -2.91 -20.40
CA ASN A 168 30.77 -1.58 -19.91
C ASN A 168 31.59 -1.67 -18.62
N ALA A 169 32.92 -1.58 -18.72
CA ALA A 169 33.81 -1.76 -17.57
C ALA A 169 33.55 -0.74 -16.44
N ARG A 170 33.22 0.51 -16.78
CA ARG A 170 32.98 1.56 -15.78
C ARG A 170 31.71 1.30 -14.96
N SER A 171 30.62 0.94 -15.63
CA SER A 171 29.29 0.92 -15.02
C SER A 171 28.71 -0.48 -14.79
N GLY A 172 29.25 -1.51 -15.44
CA GLY A 172 28.69 -2.86 -15.42
C GLY A 172 27.36 -2.97 -16.19
N ALA A 173 26.39 -3.69 -15.63
CA ALA A 173 25.04 -3.87 -16.16
C ALA A 173 23.99 -3.49 -15.11
N MET A 174 22.76 -3.19 -15.54
CA MET A 174 21.67 -2.79 -14.63
C MET A 174 20.49 -3.75 -14.70
N ALA A 175 19.88 -4.07 -13.56
CA ALA A 175 18.58 -4.73 -13.49
C ALA A 175 17.48 -3.70 -13.26
N ILE A 176 16.50 -3.60 -14.16
CA ILE A 176 15.36 -2.68 -14.02
C ILE A 176 14.09 -3.53 -13.93
N GLY A 177 13.17 -3.23 -13.03
CA GLY A 177 12.00 -4.10 -12.91
C GLY A 177 10.82 -3.47 -12.19
N ALA A 178 9.76 -4.25 -12.10
CA ALA A 178 8.56 -3.90 -11.36
C ALA A 178 8.22 -5.03 -10.39
N ARG A 179 7.96 -4.68 -9.13
CA ARG A 179 7.68 -5.66 -8.08
C ARG A 179 6.66 -5.13 -7.08
N GLU A 180 6.05 -6.05 -6.36
CA GLU A 180 5.22 -5.68 -5.21
C GLU A 180 6.07 -5.02 -4.11
N PHE A 181 5.39 -4.24 -3.27
CA PHE A 181 6.02 -3.57 -2.14
C PHE A 181 6.63 -4.61 -1.20
N LEU A 182 7.88 -4.36 -0.79
CA LEU A 182 8.60 -5.23 0.13
C LEU A 182 8.61 -4.58 1.49
N ILE A 183 7.99 -5.23 2.47
CA ILE A 183 8.02 -4.76 3.86
C ILE A 183 9.11 -5.53 4.59
N ALA A 184 10.12 -4.81 5.08
CA ALA A 184 11.10 -5.35 6.00
C ALA A 184 10.54 -5.28 7.43
N TYR A 185 10.23 -6.44 7.99
CA TYR A 185 9.49 -6.58 9.25
C TYR A 185 10.25 -7.52 10.18
N ASN A 186 10.69 -7.01 11.33
CA ASN A 186 11.43 -7.80 12.30
C ASN A 186 10.54 -8.10 13.50
N ILE A 187 10.58 -9.33 14.01
CA ILE A 187 9.85 -9.75 15.22
C ILE A 187 10.86 -10.04 16.32
N SER A 188 10.77 -9.32 17.43
CA SER A 188 11.68 -9.45 18.58
C SER A 188 11.23 -10.55 19.53
N ILE A 189 12.18 -11.36 20.00
CA ILE A 189 11.95 -12.40 20.99
C ILE A 189 12.84 -12.22 22.22
N ASN A 190 12.36 -12.67 23.38
CA ASN A 190 13.00 -12.45 24.70
C ASN A 190 14.23 -13.33 24.99
N THR A 191 15.10 -13.55 24.00
CA THR A 191 16.32 -14.36 24.13
C THR A 191 17.41 -13.82 23.22
N THR A 192 18.68 -14.01 23.56
CA THR A 192 19.82 -13.75 22.66
C THR A 192 20.22 -15.00 21.84
N ASP A 193 19.55 -16.13 22.06
CA ASP A 193 19.85 -17.36 21.35
C ASP A 193 19.23 -17.37 19.95
N ARG A 194 20.06 -17.04 18.97
CA ARG A 194 19.74 -17.05 17.53
C ARG A 194 19.10 -18.36 17.04
N ARG A 195 19.35 -19.50 17.70
CA ARG A 195 18.83 -20.81 17.25
C ARG A 195 17.31 -20.81 17.24
N TYR A 196 16.68 -20.19 18.24
CA TYR A 196 15.22 -20.12 18.31
C TYR A 196 14.63 -19.20 17.24
N ALA A 197 15.24 -18.04 17.02
CA ALA A 197 14.82 -17.14 15.94
C ALA A 197 14.90 -17.84 14.57
N ASN A 198 15.99 -18.58 14.31
CA ASN A 198 16.11 -19.35 13.07
C ASN A 198 15.10 -20.48 12.97
N ASP A 199 14.84 -21.19 14.07
CA ASP A 199 13.89 -22.30 14.08
C ASP A 199 12.47 -21.83 13.70
N ILE A 200 12.06 -20.66 14.22
CA ILE A 200 10.78 -20.03 13.88
C ILE A 200 10.81 -19.47 12.45
N ALA A 201 11.87 -18.72 12.08
CA ALA A 201 12.02 -18.15 10.74
C ALA A 201 11.89 -19.19 9.61
N TYR A 202 12.46 -20.38 9.85
CA TYR A 202 12.48 -21.47 8.88
C TYR A 202 11.13 -22.16 8.71
N GLU A 203 10.28 -22.08 9.73
CA GLU A 203 8.89 -22.55 9.66
C GLU A 203 8.00 -21.50 8.95
N LEU A 204 8.29 -20.21 9.10
CA LEU A 204 7.51 -19.14 8.48
C LEU A 204 7.80 -18.93 6.99
N ARG A 205 9.08 -18.97 6.58
CA ARG A 205 9.51 -18.57 5.23
C ARG A 205 9.11 -19.57 4.13
N GLU A 206 8.89 -19.08 2.92
CA GLU A 206 8.48 -19.87 1.75
C GLU A 206 9.47 -20.99 1.36
N ARG A 207 10.77 -20.71 1.52
CA ARG A 207 11.82 -21.71 1.30
C ARG A 207 11.68 -22.91 2.26
N GLY A 208 11.03 -22.72 3.40
CA GLY A 208 10.89 -23.71 4.45
C GLY A 208 12.24 -24.13 5.02
N ARG A 209 12.37 -25.42 5.28
CA ARG A 209 13.50 -26.01 6.00
C ARG A 209 13.79 -27.43 5.57
N TRP A 210 14.95 -27.95 5.95
CA TRP A 210 15.20 -29.38 5.78
C TRP A 210 14.28 -30.20 6.68
N LYS A 211 13.71 -31.26 6.12
CA LYS A 211 12.95 -32.25 6.87
C LYS A 211 13.84 -32.89 7.92
N ARG A 212 13.31 -33.04 9.12
CA ARG A 212 13.94 -33.76 10.22
C ARG A 212 13.01 -34.80 10.81
N ALA A 213 13.59 -35.88 11.32
CA ALA A 213 12.88 -36.97 11.99
C ALA A 213 13.42 -37.18 13.42
N GLY A 214 12.64 -37.87 14.25
CA GLY A 214 12.92 -38.10 15.68
C GLY A 214 12.35 -37.00 16.57
N GLU A 215 13.07 -36.64 17.63
CA GLU A 215 12.65 -35.61 18.59
C GLU A 215 12.70 -34.21 17.95
N THR A 216 11.57 -33.79 17.40
CA THR A 216 11.41 -32.52 16.68
C THR A 216 10.50 -31.53 17.40
N GLU A 217 9.81 -31.94 18.47
CA GLU A 217 8.90 -31.08 19.22
C GLU A 217 9.42 -30.79 20.64
N PRO A 218 9.37 -29.52 21.10
CA PRO A 218 9.02 -28.30 20.35
C PRO A 218 10.21 -27.73 19.53
N PHE A 219 11.38 -28.38 19.59
CA PHE A 219 12.64 -27.87 19.04
C PHE A 219 13.06 -28.65 17.78
N TYR A 220 12.53 -28.26 16.63
CA TYR A 220 12.70 -29.01 15.38
C TYR A 220 14.16 -29.17 14.96
N TYR A 221 15.02 -28.20 15.29
CA TYR A 221 16.46 -28.25 15.00
C TYR A 221 17.20 -29.42 15.67
N LYS A 222 16.64 -30.08 16.70
CA LYS A 222 17.24 -31.24 17.38
C LYS A 222 17.08 -32.55 16.60
N GLY A 223 16.08 -32.64 15.72
CA GLY A 223 15.86 -33.85 14.91
C GLY A 223 16.98 -34.12 13.91
N LYS A 224 17.07 -35.35 13.41
CA LYS A 224 18.07 -35.74 12.39
C LYS A 224 17.58 -35.36 11.00
N VAL A 225 18.45 -34.76 10.18
CA VAL A 225 18.12 -34.38 8.80
C VAL A 225 17.82 -35.63 7.98
N VAL A 226 16.72 -35.58 7.21
CA VAL A 226 16.32 -36.62 6.28
C VAL A 226 16.87 -36.29 4.90
N TYR A 227 17.56 -37.26 4.30
CA TYR A 227 18.22 -37.12 3.00
C TYR A 227 17.56 -38.00 1.95
N PHE A 228 17.64 -37.57 0.70
CA PHE A 228 17.36 -38.44 -0.44
C PHE A 228 18.43 -39.53 -0.55
N ALA A 229 18.00 -40.77 -0.81
CA ALA A 229 18.89 -41.89 -1.07
C ALA A 229 18.45 -42.62 -2.35
N GLU A 230 19.25 -43.59 -2.80
CA GLU A 230 18.92 -44.40 -3.96
C GLU A 230 17.59 -45.14 -3.71
N ASN A 231 16.60 -44.94 -4.59
CA ASN A 231 15.22 -45.44 -4.47
C ASN A 231 14.45 -44.98 -3.21
N ALA A 232 14.87 -43.90 -2.55
CA ALA A 232 14.18 -43.32 -1.40
C ALA A 232 14.00 -41.81 -1.56
N PHE A 233 12.76 -41.40 -1.84
CA PHE A 233 12.34 -40.03 -2.07
C PHE A 233 11.36 -39.58 -0.98
N PRO A 234 11.85 -39.23 0.22
CA PRO A 234 11.00 -38.86 1.34
C PRO A 234 10.30 -37.53 1.09
N CYS A 235 8.99 -37.51 1.28
CA CYS A 235 8.19 -36.29 1.26
C CYS A 235 8.59 -35.38 2.41
N GLY A 236 8.80 -34.10 2.12
CA GLY A 236 9.18 -33.10 3.11
C GLY A 236 8.15 -32.84 4.21
N ASN A 237 6.87 -33.01 3.87
CA ASN A 237 5.74 -32.51 4.66
C ASN A 237 5.01 -33.59 5.46
N CYS A 238 5.24 -34.87 5.14
CA CYS A 238 4.59 -36.01 5.78
C CYS A 238 5.50 -37.25 5.75
N ASP A 239 5.03 -38.37 6.28
CA ASP A 239 5.83 -39.61 6.38
C ASP A 239 5.90 -40.45 5.11
N PHE A 240 5.32 -39.98 3.99
CA PHE A 240 5.41 -40.66 2.70
C PHE A 240 6.85 -40.71 2.18
N GLU A 241 7.22 -41.83 1.56
CA GLU A 241 8.49 -42.02 0.86
C GLU A 241 8.22 -42.73 -0.47
N GLY A 242 8.51 -42.04 -1.58
CA GLY A 242 8.38 -42.59 -2.93
C GLY A 242 9.64 -43.34 -3.36
N LYS A 243 9.52 -44.21 -4.35
CA LYS A 243 10.65 -44.94 -4.97
C LYS A 243 11.33 -44.14 -6.09
N SER A 244 10.63 -43.15 -6.65
CA SER A 244 11.16 -42.22 -7.65
C SER A 244 10.72 -40.78 -7.35
N PHE A 245 11.35 -39.81 -8.02
CA PHE A 245 10.95 -38.41 -7.88
C PHE A 245 9.55 -38.15 -8.45
N GLU A 246 9.17 -38.85 -9.52
CA GLU A 246 7.85 -38.77 -10.13
C GLU A 246 6.75 -39.20 -9.15
N GLU A 247 6.96 -40.32 -8.46
CA GLU A 247 6.03 -40.81 -7.43
C GLU A 247 5.89 -39.80 -6.27
N LEU A 248 7.02 -39.20 -5.86
CA LEU A 248 7.00 -38.13 -4.86
C LEU A 248 6.26 -36.88 -5.35
N ALA A 249 6.45 -36.46 -6.60
CA ALA A 249 5.80 -35.30 -7.18
C ALA A 249 4.29 -35.50 -7.34
N GLU A 250 3.85 -36.70 -7.76
CA GLU A 250 2.44 -37.08 -7.81
C GLU A 250 1.80 -37.06 -6.41
N HIS A 251 2.49 -37.65 -5.43
CA HIS A 251 2.04 -37.61 -4.03
C HIS A 251 1.90 -36.17 -3.54
N TYR A 252 2.92 -35.34 -3.76
CA TYR A 252 2.94 -33.95 -3.32
C TYR A 252 1.77 -33.16 -3.92
N THR A 253 1.53 -33.32 -5.21
CA THR A 253 0.41 -32.67 -5.91
C THR A 253 -0.93 -33.11 -5.31
N LYS A 254 -1.11 -34.40 -5.08
CA LYS A 254 -2.37 -34.98 -4.59
C LYS A 254 -2.66 -34.64 -3.12
N VAL A 255 -1.65 -34.63 -2.26
CA VAL A 255 -1.82 -34.53 -0.80
C VAL A 255 -1.61 -33.10 -0.30
N HIS A 256 -0.68 -32.35 -0.88
CA HIS A 256 -0.31 -31.01 -0.40
C HIS A 256 -0.77 -29.88 -1.32
N GLY A 257 -1.19 -30.18 -2.55
CA GLY A 257 -1.68 -29.19 -3.51
C GLY A 257 -0.56 -28.25 -3.97
N GLY A 258 0.16 -28.62 -5.02
CA GLY A 258 1.23 -27.80 -5.59
C GLY A 258 2.07 -28.56 -6.61
N ASP A 259 3.03 -27.87 -7.22
CA ASP A 259 3.98 -28.45 -8.18
C ASP A 259 5.36 -28.59 -7.53
N LEU A 260 5.77 -29.84 -7.29
CA LEU A 260 7.06 -30.13 -6.66
C LEU A 260 8.26 -29.79 -7.57
N TYR A 261 8.11 -29.90 -8.89
CA TYR A 261 9.17 -29.52 -9.83
C TYR A 261 9.42 -28.02 -9.76
N ALA A 262 8.36 -27.22 -9.86
CA ALA A 262 8.45 -25.76 -9.74
C ALA A 262 9.01 -25.36 -8.36
N ARG A 263 8.59 -26.04 -7.30
CA ARG A 263 9.10 -25.83 -5.95
C ARG A 263 10.60 -26.11 -5.84
N TYR A 264 11.08 -27.21 -6.40
CA TYR A 264 12.49 -27.60 -6.32
C TYR A 264 13.36 -26.69 -7.20
N ASP A 265 12.89 -26.26 -8.38
CA ASP A 265 13.57 -25.20 -9.14
C ASP A 265 13.67 -23.89 -8.34
N TYR A 266 12.59 -23.47 -7.68
CA TYR A 266 12.56 -22.24 -6.88
C TYR A 266 13.62 -22.24 -5.77
N ILE A 267 13.78 -23.35 -5.05
CA ILE A 267 14.81 -23.47 -3.99
C ILE A 267 16.20 -23.84 -4.52
N GLY A 268 16.34 -24.00 -5.84
CA GLY A 268 17.61 -24.27 -6.52
C GLY A 268 18.09 -25.72 -6.39
N LEU A 269 17.18 -26.67 -6.28
CA LEU A 269 17.49 -28.10 -6.16
C LEU A 269 17.35 -28.80 -7.51
N ASP A 270 18.43 -29.42 -7.99
CA ASP A 270 18.43 -30.18 -9.24
C ASP A 270 17.73 -31.53 -9.03
N VAL A 271 16.52 -31.66 -9.57
CA VAL A 271 15.71 -32.89 -9.50
C VAL A 271 16.41 -34.11 -10.12
N LYS A 272 17.39 -33.91 -11.00
CA LYS A 272 18.18 -35.00 -11.60
C LYS A 272 19.29 -35.51 -10.69
N ASN A 273 19.66 -34.74 -9.66
CA ASN A 273 20.76 -35.05 -8.77
C ASN A 273 20.38 -34.81 -7.31
N LEU A 274 19.37 -35.57 -6.84
CA LEU A 274 18.83 -35.43 -5.49
C LEU A 274 19.57 -36.26 -4.44
N THR A 275 20.12 -37.42 -4.80
CA THR A 275 20.76 -38.33 -3.85
C THR A 275 21.85 -37.63 -3.04
N GLY A 276 21.80 -37.77 -1.71
CA GLY A 276 22.69 -37.10 -0.78
C GLY A 276 22.29 -35.67 -0.40
N ASN A 277 21.29 -35.07 -1.07
CA ASN A 277 20.70 -33.80 -0.65
C ASN A 277 19.62 -33.99 0.43
N PRO A 278 19.42 -33.00 1.32
CA PRO A 278 18.29 -33.02 2.26
C PRO A 278 16.93 -32.92 1.55
N SER A 279 15.93 -33.63 2.08
CA SER A 279 14.53 -33.37 1.74
C SER A 279 14.05 -32.08 2.41
N PHE A 280 13.12 -31.36 1.78
CA PHE A 280 12.67 -30.04 2.22
C PHE A 280 11.20 -30.06 2.66
N LYS A 281 10.97 -29.69 3.92
CA LYS A 281 9.66 -29.35 4.48
C LYS A 281 9.29 -27.91 4.11
N ASP A 282 8.02 -27.70 3.81
CA ASP A 282 7.47 -26.42 3.39
C ASP A 282 7.31 -25.47 4.57
N GLY A 283 7.41 -24.18 4.28
CA GLY A 283 7.05 -23.15 5.25
C GLY A 283 5.57 -22.82 5.21
N GLN A 284 5.09 -22.12 6.24
CA GLN A 284 3.68 -21.77 6.40
C GLN A 284 3.22 -20.66 5.44
N PHE A 285 4.12 -19.78 5.00
CA PHE A 285 3.78 -18.65 4.14
C PHE A 285 4.57 -18.66 2.84
N THR A 286 3.91 -18.25 1.75
CA THR A 286 4.55 -17.94 0.47
C THR A 286 4.91 -16.46 0.41
N LYS A 287 5.82 -16.05 -0.49
CA LYS A 287 6.28 -14.64 -0.59
C LYS A 287 6.86 -14.07 0.71
N VAL A 288 7.34 -14.92 1.61
CA VAL A 288 8.00 -14.57 2.86
C VAL A 288 9.41 -15.12 2.85
N LYS A 289 10.39 -14.24 3.07
CA LYS A 289 11.78 -14.64 3.33
C LYS A 289 12.09 -14.30 4.78
N ALA A 290 12.68 -15.23 5.53
CA ALA A 290 13.02 -14.97 6.92
C ALA A 290 14.33 -15.64 7.36
N ILE A 291 14.99 -15.01 8.34
CA ILE A 291 16.19 -15.52 9.01
C ILE A 291 16.21 -15.04 10.48
N GLY A 292 16.84 -15.81 11.35
CA GLY A 292 17.08 -15.41 12.75
C GLY A 292 18.45 -14.76 12.91
N TRP A 293 18.51 -13.65 13.63
CA TRP A 293 19.73 -12.94 13.97
C TRP A 293 19.65 -12.36 15.39
N VAL A 294 20.76 -11.80 15.87
CA VAL A 294 20.85 -11.16 17.20
C VAL A 294 21.22 -9.70 16.98
N VAL A 295 20.51 -8.82 17.67
CA VAL A 295 20.79 -7.39 17.68
C VAL A 295 21.36 -7.04 19.04
N ASP A 296 22.66 -6.73 19.07
CA ASP A 296 23.41 -6.50 20.31
C ASP A 296 22.88 -5.26 21.06
N ASP A 297 22.49 -4.21 20.35
CA ASP A 297 21.94 -2.98 20.94
C ASP A 297 20.66 -3.24 21.74
N TYR A 298 19.84 -4.20 21.29
CA TYR A 298 18.58 -4.57 21.94
C TYR A 298 18.74 -5.73 22.92
N GLN A 299 19.93 -6.36 22.96
CA GLN A 299 20.21 -7.60 23.69
C GLN A 299 19.15 -8.68 23.45
N ARG A 300 18.68 -8.77 22.20
CA ARG A 300 17.55 -9.63 21.78
C ARG A 300 17.81 -10.24 20.41
N ALA A 301 17.32 -11.45 20.22
CA ALA A 301 17.23 -12.09 18.92
C ALA A 301 15.97 -11.59 18.21
N GLN A 302 16.07 -11.51 16.89
CA GLN A 302 14.98 -11.13 16.02
C GLN A 302 14.80 -12.16 14.91
N ILE A 303 13.53 -12.38 14.55
CA ILE A 303 13.15 -13.03 13.30
C ILE A 303 13.06 -11.90 12.27
N SER A 304 14.07 -11.76 11.41
CA SER A 304 14.06 -10.77 10.34
C SER A 304 13.31 -11.30 9.15
N ILE A 305 12.31 -10.56 8.67
CA ILE A 305 11.38 -11.00 7.64
C ILE A 305 11.30 -9.96 6.53
N ASN A 306 11.40 -10.42 5.29
CA ASN A 306 11.01 -9.67 4.11
C ASN A 306 9.70 -10.23 3.56
N LEU A 307 8.63 -9.45 3.69
CA LEU A 307 7.33 -9.73 3.09
C LEU A 307 7.37 -9.20 1.65
N THR A 308 7.64 -10.09 0.70
CA THR A 308 7.79 -9.72 -0.72
C THR A 308 6.46 -9.47 -1.42
N ASN A 309 5.35 -9.89 -0.79
CA ASN A 309 3.99 -9.51 -1.18
C ASN A 309 3.08 -9.59 0.06
N TYR A 310 2.80 -8.43 0.68
CA TYR A 310 1.98 -8.34 1.89
C TYR A 310 0.51 -8.67 1.65
N LYS A 311 0.03 -8.60 0.40
CA LYS A 311 -1.36 -8.93 0.05
C LYS A 311 -1.61 -10.45 0.09
N ILE A 312 -0.55 -11.24 -0.11
CA ILE A 312 -0.60 -12.71 0.02
C ILE A 312 -0.28 -13.13 1.46
N SER A 313 0.77 -12.57 2.04
CA SER A 313 1.23 -12.88 3.40
C SER A 313 1.27 -11.60 4.25
N PRO A 314 0.15 -11.22 4.88
CA PRO A 314 0.06 -9.98 5.65
C PRO A 314 0.95 -9.99 6.91
N PRO A 315 1.49 -8.82 7.33
CA PRO A 315 2.41 -8.75 8.46
C PRO A 315 1.77 -9.23 9.78
N HIS A 316 0.49 -8.95 10.01
CA HIS A 316 -0.23 -9.41 11.20
C HIS A 316 -0.38 -10.93 11.23
N ALA A 317 -0.66 -11.58 10.09
CA ALA A 317 -0.77 -13.04 10.01
C ALA A 317 0.57 -13.73 10.32
N VAL A 318 1.66 -13.20 9.76
CA VAL A 318 3.03 -13.71 10.02
C VAL A 318 3.41 -13.50 11.49
N LEU A 319 3.04 -12.36 12.10
CA LEU A 319 3.26 -12.10 13.52
C LEU A 319 2.51 -13.09 14.43
N GLU A 320 1.23 -13.33 14.17
CA GLU A 320 0.44 -14.26 14.98
C GLU A 320 0.96 -15.70 14.88
N ALA A 321 1.36 -16.13 13.68
CA ALA A 321 2.02 -17.43 13.51
C ALA A 321 3.35 -17.50 14.28
N ALA A 322 4.16 -16.44 14.24
CA ALA A 322 5.39 -16.36 15.02
C ALA A 322 5.13 -16.42 16.53
N ARG A 323 4.07 -15.74 17.03
CA ARG A 323 3.64 -15.78 18.44
C ARG A 323 3.29 -17.20 18.89
N ILE A 324 2.53 -17.94 18.07
CA ILE A 324 2.17 -19.34 18.35
C ILE A 324 3.44 -20.22 18.39
N LEU A 325 4.31 -20.10 17.39
CA LEU A 325 5.54 -20.88 17.31
C LEU A 325 6.52 -20.57 18.45
N ALA A 326 6.62 -19.30 18.86
CA ALA A 326 7.42 -18.88 20.01
C ALA A 326 6.85 -19.46 21.31
N GLN A 327 5.53 -19.39 21.52
CA GLN A 327 4.87 -19.92 22.70
C GLN A 327 5.12 -21.42 22.88
N GLN A 328 5.05 -22.20 21.81
CA GLN A 328 5.36 -23.65 21.83
C GLN A 328 6.78 -23.96 22.35
N ARG A 329 7.70 -23.00 22.21
CA ARG A 329 9.11 -23.11 22.63
C ARG A 329 9.39 -22.46 23.98
N GLY A 330 8.36 -21.93 24.66
CA GLY A 330 8.51 -21.19 25.92
C GLY A 330 9.11 -19.80 25.74
N ILE A 331 9.01 -19.22 24.54
CA ILE A 331 9.60 -17.93 24.17
C ILE A 331 8.48 -16.89 24.05
N VAL A 332 8.78 -15.66 24.48
CA VAL A 332 7.87 -14.52 24.37
C VAL A 332 8.30 -13.64 23.20
N VAL A 333 7.37 -13.35 22.30
CA VAL A 333 7.50 -12.27 21.32
C VAL A 333 7.26 -10.95 22.05
N THR A 334 8.25 -10.07 22.11
CA THR A 334 8.16 -8.79 22.84
C THR A 334 7.47 -7.70 22.02
N GLY A 335 7.56 -7.81 20.70
CA GLY A 335 6.99 -6.87 19.76
C GLY A 335 7.64 -7.02 18.40
N SER A 336 7.60 -5.96 17.60
CA SER A 336 8.12 -5.98 16.24
C SER A 336 8.57 -4.59 15.78
N GLU A 337 9.13 -4.53 14.59
CA GLU A 337 9.70 -3.33 14.01
C GLU A 337 9.52 -3.36 12.49
N VAL A 338 9.17 -2.20 11.92
CA VAL A 338 9.24 -1.98 10.47
C VAL A 338 10.52 -1.22 10.16
N VAL A 339 11.40 -1.87 9.40
CA VAL A 339 12.60 -1.24 8.83
C VAL A 339 12.19 -0.58 7.50
N GLY A 340 12.53 0.70 7.33
CA GLY A 340 12.03 1.50 6.22
C GLY A 340 10.56 1.90 6.39
N LEU A 341 9.76 1.71 5.33
CA LEU A 341 8.37 2.16 5.21
C LEU A 341 7.38 0.99 5.11
N ILE A 342 6.10 1.25 5.38
CA ILE A 342 5.00 0.29 5.23
C ILE A 342 3.82 0.91 4.46
N PRO A 343 3.21 0.21 3.49
CA PRO A 343 2.02 0.71 2.79
C PRO A 343 0.82 0.85 3.74
N PHE A 344 0.05 1.92 3.54
CA PHE A 344 -1.18 2.18 4.28
C PHE A 344 -2.12 0.97 4.31
N GLU A 345 -2.35 0.32 3.16
CA GLU A 345 -3.22 -0.86 3.08
C GLU A 345 -2.77 -1.99 4.03
N ALA A 346 -1.47 -2.27 4.09
CA ALA A 346 -0.92 -3.35 4.91
C ALA A 346 -1.16 -3.12 6.41
N ILE A 347 -0.95 -1.89 6.88
CA ILE A 347 -1.14 -1.53 8.30
C ILE A 347 -2.61 -1.31 8.64
N HIS A 348 -3.40 -0.79 7.72
CA HIS A 348 -4.84 -0.64 7.88
C HIS A 348 -5.55 -1.99 7.98
N ASP A 349 -5.19 -2.96 7.14
CA ASP A 349 -5.72 -4.34 7.21
C ASP A 349 -5.32 -5.02 8.52
N ALA A 350 -4.10 -4.80 9.00
CA ALA A 350 -3.68 -5.25 10.32
C ALA A 350 -4.52 -4.63 11.45
N GLY A 351 -4.79 -3.33 11.38
CA GLY A 351 -5.64 -2.64 12.36
C GLY A 351 -7.05 -3.22 12.39
N LYS A 352 -7.67 -3.39 11.22
CA LYS A 352 -8.99 -4.03 11.10
C LYS A 352 -8.98 -5.48 11.60
N PHE A 353 -7.93 -6.24 11.33
CA PHE A 353 -7.79 -7.61 11.85
C PHE A 353 -7.83 -7.65 13.38
N TYR A 354 -7.06 -6.78 14.06
CA TYR A 354 -7.03 -6.74 15.52
C TYR A 354 -8.31 -6.16 16.11
N LEU A 355 -8.91 -5.13 15.52
CA LEU A 355 -10.23 -4.61 15.92
C LEU A 355 -11.29 -5.71 15.90
N LYS A 356 -11.33 -6.52 14.83
CA LYS A 356 -12.23 -7.67 14.73
C LYS A 356 -12.00 -8.70 15.83
N ARG A 357 -10.74 -9.05 16.13
CA ARG A 357 -10.42 -9.96 17.25
C ARG A 357 -10.85 -9.43 18.61
N MET A 358 -10.87 -8.11 18.78
CA MET A 358 -11.32 -7.45 20.00
C MET A 358 -12.83 -7.22 20.05
N MET A 359 -13.59 -7.65 19.02
CA MET A 359 -15.02 -7.31 18.86
C MET A 359 -15.26 -5.79 18.93
N LYS A 360 -14.39 -5.02 18.26
CA LYS A 360 -14.44 -3.56 18.16
C LYS A 360 -14.75 -3.12 16.74
N SER A 361 -15.32 -1.91 16.63
CA SER A 361 -15.71 -1.36 15.33
C SER A 361 -14.53 -1.19 14.40
N THR A 362 -14.71 -1.58 13.13
CA THR A 362 -13.80 -1.28 12.03
C THR A 362 -14.17 0.01 11.28
N GLY A 363 -15.28 0.66 11.67
CA GLY A 363 -15.76 1.94 11.14
C GLY A 363 -15.45 3.12 12.05
N ILE A 364 -14.17 3.29 12.38
CA ILE A 364 -13.61 4.41 13.16
C ILE A 364 -12.65 5.23 12.27
N PRO A 365 -12.22 6.43 12.69
CA PRO A 365 -11.23 7.21 11.94
C PRO A 365 -9.99 6.39 11.57
N VAL A 366 -9.47 6.61 10.36
CA VAL A 366 -8.34 5.85 9.80
C VAL A 366 -7.12 5.86 10.73
N GLN A 367 -6.81 7.00 11.35
CA GLN A 367 -5.70 7.13 12.29
C GLN A 367 -5.83 6.16 13.47
N ASP A 368 -7.05 5.97 14.00
CA ASP A 368 -7.30 5.10 15.14
C ASP A 368 -7.16 3.61 14.76
N ILE A 369 -7.52 3.25 13.52
CA ILE A 369 -7.30 1.90 12.97
C ILE A 369 -5.80 1.62 12.86
N VAL A 370 -5.03 2.56 12.32
CA VAL A 370 -3.57 2.44 12.17
C VAL A 370 -2.90 2.37 13.55
N GLU A 371 -3.27 3.23 14.49
CA GLU A 371 -2.74 3.21 15.86
C GLU A 371 -3.05 1.86 16.55
N THR A 372 -4.24 1.30 16.32
CA THR A 372 -4.58 -0.05 16.83
C THR A 372 -3.63 -1.12 16.29
N ALA A 373 -3.25 -1.03 15.00
CA ALA A 373 -2.26 -1.94 14.41
C ALA A 373 -0.89 -1.76 15.07
N VAL A 374 -0.43 -0.52 15.22
CA VAL A 374 0.86 -0.16 15.83
C VAL A 374 0.97 -0.76 17.23
N GLN A 375 -0.06 -0.60 18.06
CA GLN A 375 -0.10 -1.13 19.42
C GLN A 375 -0.17 -2.67 19.44
N SER A 376 -1.08 -3.26 18.65
CA SER A 376 -1.32 -4.71 18.66
C SER A 376 -0.14 -5.53 18.13
N MET A 377 0.59 -4.95 17.16
CA MET A 377 1.80 -5.55 16.60
C MET A 377 3.06 -5.24 17.43
N GLY A 378 2.98 -4.24 18.32
CA GLY A 378 4.12 -3.79 19.12
C GLY A 378 5.21 -3.15 18.26
N LEU A 379 4.84 -2.33 17.26
CA LEU A 379 5.78 -1.71 16.30
C LEU A 379 6.76 -0.72 16.95
N ARG A 380 6.53 -0.35 18.21
CA ARG A 380 7.36 0.56 19.02
C ARG A 380 8.25 -0.18 20.04
N ASP A 381 8.49 -1.49 19.86
CA ASP A 381 9.20 -2.31 20.86
C ASP A 381 10.69 -1.95 20.98
N VAL A 382 11.37 -1.73 19.86
CA VAL A 382 12.82 -1.47 19.83
C VAL A 382 13.19 -0.11 19.24
N GLY A 383 12.22 0.62 18.69
CA GLY A 383 12.44 1.92 18.06
C GLY A 383 11.16 2.73 17.95
N GLU A 384 11.29 3.99 17.52
CA GLU A 384 10.13 4.85 17.29
C GLU A 384 9.37 4.43 16.02
N PHE A 385 8.04 4.51 16.09
CA PHE A 385 7.16 4.37 14.95
C PHE A 385 6.26 5.60 14.84
N ASP A 386 6.71 6.55 14.02
CA ASP A 386 5.99 7.75 13.63
C ASP A 386 5.13 7.44 12.40
N ILE A 387 3.81 7.43 12.57
CA ILE A 387 2.85 7.02 11.53
C ILE A 387 3.01 7.89 10.27
N ASP A 388 3.15 9.20 10.43
CA ASP A 388 3.19 10.15 9.31
C ASP A 388 4.46 10.00 8.47
N LYS A 389 5.52 9.44 9.06
CA LYS A 389 6.81 9.19 8.37
C LYS A 389 6.93 7.76 7.86
N LYS A 390 6.37 6.79 8.57
CA LYS A 390 6.55 5.35 8.29
C LYS A 390 5.48 4.78 7.38
N VAL A 391 4.27 5.34 7.39
CA VAL A 391 3.13 4.83 6.63
C VAL A 391 2.98 5.62 5.32
N ILE A 392 3.25 4.95 4.20
CA ILE A 392 3.13 5.56 2.88
C ILE A 392 1.72 5.37 2.31
N GLY A 393 1.18 6.42 1.68
CA GLY A 393 -0.13 6.39 1.02
C GLY A 393 -1.32 6.51 1.98
N MET A 394 -1.09 7.04 3.18
CA MET A 394 -2.17 7.33 4.13
C MET A 394 -3.16 8.34 3.52
N PRO A 395 -4.48 8.16 3.68
CA PRO A 395 -5.46 9.17 3.30
C PRO A 395 -5.25 10.44 4.12
N HIS A 396 -5.18 11.59 3.44
CA HIS A 396 -5.09 12.90 4.09
C HIS A 396 -6.31 13.73 3.71
N VAL A 397 -6.76 14.55 4.66
CA VAL A 397 -7.74 15.59 4.36
C VAL A 397 -7.01 16.70 3.61
N GLU A 398 -7.28 16.81 2.32
CA GLU A 398 -6.82 17.93 1.48
C GLU A 398 -7.79 19.12 1.59
N GLY A 399 -7.31 20.32 1.26
CA GLY A 399 -8.11 21.54 1.26
C GLY A 399 -7.80 22.49 2.43
N GLU A 400 -7.81 23.79 2.16
CA GLU A 400 -7.51 24.80 3.18
C GLU A 400 -8.63 24.90 4.21
N LEU A 401 -9.88 24.82 3.76
CA LEU A 401 -11.07 25.02 4.59
C LEU A 401 -11.30 23.83 5.52
N ALA A 402 -11.22 22.61 4.99
CA ALA A 402 -11.42 21.38 5.77
C ALA A 402 -10.40 21.21 6.93
N GLN A 403 -9.24 21.86 6.83
CA GLN A 403 -8.19 21.82 7.85
C GLN A 403 -8.26 22.97 8.87
N LYS A 404 -9.12 23.97 8.67
CA LYS A 404 -9.28 25.07 9.65
C LYS A 404 -9.87 24.54 10.95
N LYS A 405 -9.45 25.14 12.06
CA LYS A 405 -10.16 24.96 13.34
C LYS A 405 -11.57 25.49 13.20
N VAL A 406 -12.51 24.91 13.94
CA VAL A 406 -13.95 25.26 13.84
C VAL A 406 -14.19 26.76 14.00
N ALA A 407 -13.54 27.42 14.96
CA ALA A 407 -13.70 28.86 15.17
C ALA A 407 -13.22 29.68 13.96
N ASP A 408 -12.04 29.34 13.43
CA ASP A 408 -11.46 30.01 12.27
C ASP A 408 -12.30 29.78 11.00
N PHE A 409 -12.83 28.56 10.82
CA PHE A 409 -13.75 28.24 9.74
C PHE A 409 -15.03 29.07 9.81
N VAL A 410 -15.66 29.17 10.99
CA VAL A 410 -16.87 29.98 11.19
C VAL A 410 -16.59 31.47 10.97
N HIS A 411 -15.44 31.97 11.44
CA HIS A 411 -15.01 33.34 11.16
C HIS A 411 -14.84 33.56 9.65
N GLU A 412 -14.19 32.64 8.93
CA GLU A 412 -13.98 32.75 7.49
C GLU A 412 -15.31 32.82 6.72
N VAL A 413 -16.29 31.98 7.06
CA VAL A 413 -17.64 31.97 6.44
C VAL A 413 -18.38 33.30 6.65
N SER A 414 -18.06 34.04 7.71
CA SER A 414 -18.69 35.32 8.03
C SER A 414 -17.99 36.55 7.43
N ARG A 415 -16.89 36.36 6.69
CA ARG A 415 -16.12 37.47 6.08
C ARG A 415 -16.80 37.98 4.80
N ASP A 416 -16.40 39.17 4.39
CA ASP A 416 -16.80 39.78 3.10
C ASP A 416 -16.01 39.15 1.94
N THR A 417 -16.11 37.83 1.81
CA THR A 417 -15.51 37.03 0.73
C THR A 417 -16.59 36.16 0.06
N PRO A 418 -16.50 35.92 -1.26
CA PRO A 418 -17.49 35.12 -1.99
C PRO A 418 -17.41 33.61 -1.68
N ALA A 419 -16.33 33.14 -1.04
CA ALA A 419 -16.12 31.77 -0.59
C ALA A 419 -15.32 31.79 0.74
N PRO A 420 -15.50 30.82 1.65
CA PRO A 420 -16.39 29.64 1.57
C PRO A 420 -17.87 30.02 1.63
N GLY A 421 -18.70 29.33 0.84
CA GLY A 421 -20.13 29.63 0.68
C GLY A 421 -21.06 28.56 1.25
N GLY A 422 -22.33 28.63 0.84
CA GLY A 422 -23.36 27.69 1.28
C GLY A 422 -23.11 26.24 0.86
N GLY A 423 -22.35 26.00 -0.22
CA GLY A 423 -22.00 24.64 -0.67
C GLY A 423 -21.01 23.96 0.28
N SER A 424 -19.94 24.66 0.68
CA SER A 424 -19.01 24.21 1.73
C SER A 424 -19.72 23.89 3.05
N ILE A 425 -20.67 24.74 3.49
CA ILE A 425 -21.46 24.50 4.70
C ILE A 425 -22.39 23.29 4.54
N ALA A 426 -23.01 23.11 3.38
CA ALA A 426 -23.86 21.96 3.11
C ALA A 426 -23.08 20.64 3.17
N ALA A 427 -21.84 20.62 2.66
CA ALA A 427 -20.94 19.48 2.74
C ALA A 427 -20.57 19.17 4.20
N LEU A 428 -20.18 20.18 4.98
CA LEU A 428 -19.88 20.03 6.41
C LEU A 428 -21.09 19.49 7.19
N ALA A 429 -22.29 20.01 6.94
CA ALA A 429 -23.52 19.56 7.61
C ALA A 429 -23.81 18.08 7.35
N GLY A 430 -23.63 17.62 6.11
CA GLY A 430 -23.74 16.21 5.76
C GLY A 430 -22.65 15.34 6.43
N ALA A 431 -21.41 15.82 6.46
CA ALA A 431 -20.30 15.12 7.11
C ALA A 431 -20.57 14.91 8.60
N LEU A 432 -21.05 15.95 9.30
CA LEU A 432 -21.46 15.85 10.71
C LEU A 432 -22.62 14.86 10.89
N GLY A 433 -23.59 14.83 9.97
CA GLY A 433 -24.68 13.86 10.00
C GLY A 433 -24.19 12.41 9.91
N ALA A 434 -23.30 12.13 8.96
CA ALA A 434 -22.68 10.81 8.82
C ALA A 434 -21.77 10.45 10.02
N ALA A 435 -21.07 11.43 10.61
CA ALA A 435 -20.27 11.23 11.80
C ALA A 435 -21.13 10.82 13.02
N LEU A 436 -22.28 11.46 13.22
CA LEU A 436 -23.23 11.10 14.28
C LEU A 436 -23.79 9.69 14.07
N ALA A 437 -24.14 9.31 12.84
CA ALA A 437 -24.53 7.93 12.54
C ALA A 437 -23.43 6.93 12.91
N SER A 438 -22.18 7.20 12.53
CA SER A 438 -21.04 6.37 12.91
C SER A 438 -20.86 6.28 14.42
N MET A 439 -21.01 7.39 15.16
CA MET A 439 -20.95 7.41 16.63
C MET A 439 -22.02 6.51 17.26
N VAL A 440 -23.28 6.63 16.84
CA VAL A 440 -24.39 5.79 17.34
C VAL A 440 -24.08 4.32 17.13
N THR A 441 -23.64 3.95 15.92
CA THR A 441 -23.25 2.58 15.59
C THR A 441 -22.06 2.10 16.43
N ASN A 442 -21.04 2.94 16.63
CA ASN A 442 -19.86 2.59 17.41
C ASN A 442 -20.15 2.44 18.92
N LEU A 443 -21.12 3.19 19.46
CA LEU A 443 -21.59 3.05 20.85
C LEU A 443 -22.47 1.81 21.07
N SER A 444 -22.95 1.18 20.01
CA SER A 444 -23.59 -0.14 20.06
C SER A 444 -22.57 -1.28 20.05
N ILE A 445 -21.49 -1.14 19.27
CA ILE A 445 -20.50 -2.21 19.10
C ILE A 445 -19.75 -2.50 20.41
N GLY A 446 -19.62 -3.77 20.75
CA GLY A 446 -18.95 -4.24 21.96
C GLY A 446 -19.85 -4.36 23.20
N LYS A 447 -21.15 -4.12 23.05
CA LYS A 447 -22.18 -4.45 24.05
C LYS A 447 -22.81 -5.80 23.70
N ALA A 448 -22.92 -6.67 24.70
CA ALA A 448 -23.39 -8.05 24.52
C ALA A 448 -24.76 -8.17 23.82
N GLU A 449 -25.69 -7.24 24.10
CA GLU A 449 -27.02 -7.21 23.47
C GLU A 449 -26.99 -6.96 21.95
N PHE A 450 -25.88 -6.46 21.40
CA PHE A 450 -25.70 -6.17 19.97
C PHE A 450 -24.75 -7.15 19.26
N ASP A 451 -24.26 -8.20 19.94
CA ASP A 451 -23.28 -9.13 19.37
C ASP A 451 -23.80 -9.85 18.11
N SER A 452 -25.10 -10.15 18.06
CA SER A 452 -25.75 -10.75 16.89
C SER A 452 -25.78 -9.82 15.67
N LEU A 453 -25.66 -8.52 15.89
CA LEU A 453 -25.66 -7.46 14.87
C LEU A 453 -24.25 -6.90 14.61
N TYR A 454 -23.21 -7.50 15.21
CA TYR A 454 -21.85 -6.99 15.17
C TYR A 454 -21.36 -6.68 13.74
N GLN A 455 -21.58 -7.60 12.80
CA GLN A 455 -21.15 -7.43 11.41
C GLN A 455 -21.92 -6.30 10.71
N ASP A 456 -23.25 -6.26 10.89
CA ASP A 456 -24.10 -5.22 10.31
C ASP A 456 -23.75 -3.83 10.83
N LEU A 457 -23.44 -3.73 12.13
CA LEU A 457 -22.99 -2.49 12.76
C LEU A 457 -21.60 -2.08 12.22
N CYS A 458 -20.65 -3.00 12.08
CA CYS A 458 -19.34 -2.68 11.51
C CYS A 458 -19.48 -2.16 10.06
N ASP A 459 -20.27 -2.84 9.23
CA ASP A 459 -20.49 -2.46 7.84
C ASP A 459 -21.18 -1.09 7.73
N LEU A 460 -22.14 -0.81 8.61
CA LEU A 460 -22.80 0.49 8.72
C LEU A 460 -21.83 1.60 9.14
N ALA A 461 -20.99 1.36 10.16
CA ALA A 461 -20.00 2.32 10.63
C ALA A 461 -18.97 2.63 9.53
N GLU A 462 -18.49 1.63 8.81
CA GLU A 462 -17.58 1.81 7.67
C GLU A 462 -18.22 2.59 6.52
N LYS A 463 -19.50 2.36 6.24
CA LYS A 463 -20.26 3.15 5.25
C LYS A 463 -20.40 4.60 5.70
N ALA A 464 -20.70 4.84 6.97
CA ALA A 464 -20.83 6.18 7.52
C ALA A 464 -19.50 6.95 7.46
N GLN A 465 -18.37 6.31 7.81
CA GLN A 465 -17.03 6.92 7.69
C GLN A 465 -16.71 7.32 6.24
N ARG A 466 -16.98 6.43 5.25
CA ARG A 466 -16.76 6.76 3.83
C ARG A 466 -17.56 7.97 3.37
N ILE A 467 -18.86 8.03 3.70
CA ILE A 467 -19.72 9.18 3.35
C ILE A 467 -19.18 10.45 4.01
N LYS A 468 -18.80 10.37 5.29
CA LYS A 468 -18.22 11.48 6.05
C LYS A 468 -16.92 11.99 5.40
N ASP A 469 -15.98 11.11 5.06
CA ASP A 469 -14.70 11.50 4.45
C ASP A 469 -14.89 12.09 3.03
N GLU A 470 -15.78 11.52 2.22
CA GLU A 470 -16.12 12.11 0.91
C GLU A 470 -16.76 13.50 1.03
N LEU A 471 -17.62 13.72 2.03
CA LEU A 471 -18.23 15.02 2.27
C LEU A 471 -17.22 16.06 2.78
N ILE A 472 -16.24 15.65 3.59
CA ILE A 472 -15.15 16.53 4.03
C ILE A 472 -14.36 17.04 2.81
N HIS A 473 -14.03 16.16 1.86
CA HIS A 473 -13.35 16.56 0.63
C HIS A 473 -14.16 17.57 -0.21
N LEU A 474 -15.50 17.49 -0.17
CA LEU A 474 -16.38 18.41 -0.89
C LEU A 474 -16.49 19.81 -0.26
N ILE A 475 -15.96 20.03 0.95
CA ILE A 475 -15.93 21.35 1.59
C ILE A 475 -15.13 22.33 0.74
N ASP A 476 -13.94 21.93 0.30
CA ASP A 476 -13.06 22.75 -0.54
C ASP A 476 -13.41 22.67 -2.02
N ALA A 477 -13.86 21.50 -2.51
CA ALA A 477 -14.20 21.30 -3.92
C ALA A 477 -15.26 22.29 -4.44
N ASP A 478 -16.20 22.72 -3.58
CA ASP A 478 -17.19 23.76 -3.92
C ASP A 478 -16.53 25.10 -4.23
N THR A 479 -15.58 25.51 -3.38
CA THR A 479 -14.80 26.74 -3.56
C THR A 479 -13.90 26.66 -4.79
N GLU A 480 -13.28 25.51 -5.03
CA GLU A 480 -12.47 25.28 -6.23
C GLU A 480 -13.29 25.34 -7.52
N ALA A 481 -14.47 24.71 -7.55
CA ALA A 481 -15.37 24.75 -8.70
C ALA A 481 -15.84 26.18 -9.01
N PHE A 482 -16.12 26.98 -7.98
CA PHE A 482 -16.45 28.40 -8.15
C PHE A 482 -15.26 29.20 -8.72
N ASN A 483 -14.05 28.94 -8.23
CA ASN A 483 -12.83 29.60 -8.71
C ASN A 483 -12.57 29.32 -10.21
N GLU A 484 -12.88 28.12 -10.71
CA GLU A 484 -12.77 27.81 -12.13
C GLU A 484 -13.74 28.63 -13.00
N VAL A 485 -14.97 28.86 -12.53
CA VAL A 485 -15.92 29.78 -13.21
C VAL A 485 -15.35 31.19 -13.26
N VAL A 486 -14.79 31.69 -12.16
CA VAL A 486 -14.16 33.02 -12.10
C VAL A 486 -12.95 33.12 -13.03
N LYS A 487 -12.12 32.08 -13.12
CA LYS A 487 -11.00 32.01 -14.07
C LYS A 487 -11.50 32.08 -15.51
N ALA A 488 -12.53 31.32 -15.86
CA ALA A 488 -13.16 31.37 -17.18
C ALA A 488 -13.72 32.77 -17.52
N MET A 489 -14.30 33.46 -16.53
CA MET A 489 -14.76 34.85 -16.71
C MET A 489 -13.64 35.85 -16.98
N ARG A 490 -12.40 35.55 -16.60
CA ARG A 490 -11.23 36.43 -16.79
C ARG A 490 -10.48 36.18 -18.10
N MET A 491 -10.82 35.12 -18.85
CA MET A 491 -10.17 34.80 -20.13
C MET A 491 -10.34 35.91 -21.17
N ALA A 492 -9.34 36.09 -22.04
CA ALA A 492 -9.37 37.06 -23.14
C ALA A 492 -10.57 36.85 -24.07
N LYS A 493 -11.04 37.91 -24.74
CA LYS A 493 -12.27 37.90 -25.54
C LYS A 493 -12.20 38.75 -26.81
N ASP A 494 -10.99 39.06 -27.24
CA ASP A 494 -10.73 40.05 -28.29
C ASP A 494 -10.87 39.44 -29.68
N THR A 495 -10.52 38.17 -29.85
CA THR A 495 -10.67 37.39 -31.10
C THR A 495 -11.84 36.42 -31.06
N ASN A 496 -12.28 35.95 -32.23
CA ASN A 496 -13.38 34.97 -32.33
C ASN A 496 -12.98 33.62 -31.72
N GLU A 497 -11.73 33.21 -31.91
CA GLU A 497 -11.14 32.00 -31.33
C GLU A 497 -11.13 32.11 -29.79
N GLN A 498 -10.69 33.25 -29.25
CA GLN A 498 -10.72 33.49 -27.80
C GLN A 498 -12.15 33.48 -27.24
N ARG A 499 -13.13 34.06 -27.94
CA ARG A 499 -14.54 34.02 -27.53
C ARG A 499 -15.10 32.61 -27.50
N ALA A 500 -14.76 31.77 -28.49
CA ALA A 500 -15.18 30.37 -28.54
C ALA A 500 -14.57 29.57 -27.37
N VAL A 501 -13.26 29.69 -27.15
CA VAL A 501 -12.56 29.02 -26.04
C VAL A 501 -13.11 29.47 -24.68
N ARG A 502 -13.33 30.78 -24.49
CA ARG A 502 -13.95 31.32 -23.28
C ARG A 502 -15.37 30.80 -23.09
N ALA A 503 -16.19 30.73 -24.14
CA ALA A 503 -17.56 30.23 -24.04
C ALA A 503 -17.61 28.76 -23.64
N GLN A 504 -16.69 27.94 -24.18
CA GLN A 504 -16.55 26.54 -23.81
C GLN A 504 -16.12 26.40 -22.35
N ALA A 505 -15.06 27.10 -21.93
CA ALA A 505 -14.58 27.09 -20.55
C ALA A 505 -15.64 27.55 -19.54
N MET A 506 -16.44 28.56 -19.89
CA MET A 506 -17.57 29.02 -19.07
C MET A 506 -18.66 27.94 -18.96
N SER A 507 -19.00 27.29 -20.07
CA SER A 507 -19.99 26.20 -20.06
C SER A 507 -19.54 25.03 -19.21
N ASP A 508 -18.29 24.62 -19.33
CA ASP A 508 -17.73 23.50 -18.57
C ASP A 508 -17.62 23.87 -17.09
N GLY A 509 -17.14 25.07 -16.77
CA GLY A 509 -17.09 25.58 -15.40
C GLY A 509 -18.45 25.59 -14.70
N TYR A 510 -19.51 26.07 -15.36
CA TYR A 510 -20.86 26.04 -14.77
C TYR A 510 -21.43 24.62 -14.62
N LYS A 511 -21.09 23.70 -15.53
CA LYS A 511 -21.46 22.29 -15.37
C LYS A 511 -20.79 21.69 -14.13
N THR A 512 -19.48 21.90 -13.96
CA THR A 512 -18.74 21.47 -12.77
C THR A 512 -19.31 22.12 -11.49
N ALA A 513 -19.57 23.43 -11.50
CA ALA A 513 -20.16 24.15 -10.38
C ALA A 513 -21.60 23.72 -10.03
N ALA A 514 -22.32 23.08 -10.96
CA ALA A 514 -23.62 22.45 -10.68
C ALA A 514 -23.49 20.98 -10.23
N GLU A 515 -22.45 20.28 -10.67
CA GLU A 515 -22.23 18.86 -10.36
C GLU A 515 -21.64 18.62 -8.98
N VAL A 516 -20.73 19.49 -8.52
CA VAL A 516 -20.14 19.39 -7.16
C VAL A 516 -21.24 19.47 -6.08
N PRO A 517 -22.12 20.50 -6.04
CA PRO A 517 -23.20 20.54 -5.07
C PRO A 517 -24.23 19.42 -5.25
N LEU A 518 -24.46 18.94 -6.48
CA LEU A 518 -25.34 17.78 -6.69
C LEU A 518 -24.76 16.52 -6.03
N ARG A 519 -23.46 16.29 -6.16
CA ARG A 519 -22.77 15.19 -5.48
C ARG A 519 -22.85 15.35 -3.96
N THR A 520 -22.66 16.57 -3.45
CA THR A 520 -22.88 16.89 -2.02
C THR A 520 -24.28 16.51 -1.58
N ALA A 521 -25.32 16.92 -2.31
CA ALA A 521 -26.71 16.58 -1.97
C ALA A 521 -26.94 15.06 -1.97
N GLN A 522 -26.35 14.32 -2.91
CA GLN A 522 -26.46 12.86 -2.96
C GLN A 522 -25.81 12.17 -1.76
N LEU A 523 -24.63 12.63 -1.34
CA LEU A 523 -23.94 12.09 -0.18
C LEU A 523 -24.66 12.47 1.13
N CYS A 524 -25.17 13.70 1.24
CA CYS A 524 -26.03 14.10 2.35
C CYS A 524 -27.30 13.22 2.43
N ARG A 525 -27.92 12.88 1.29
CA ARG A 525 -29.04 11.94 1.28
C ARG A 525 -28.62 10.56 1.79
N GLN A 526 -27.47 10.05 1.38
CA GLN A 526 -26.93 8.79 1.90
C GLN A 526 -26.58 8.86 3.40
N ALA A 527 -26.16 10.03 3.90
CA ALA A 527 -25.96 10.26 5.33
C ALA A 527 -27.28 10.07 6.11
N ILE A 528 -28.42 10.53 5.57
CA ILE A 528 -29.74 10.27 6.17
C ILE A 528 -30.06 8.76 6.19
N ASP A 529 -29.68 8.00 5.16
CA ASP A 529 -29.89 6.54 5.14
C ASP A 529 -29.11 5.84 6.25
N VAL A 530 -27.85 6.22 6.47
CA VAL A 530 -27.05 5.62 7.55
C VAL A 530 -27.55 6.07 8.92
N CYS A 531 -28.06 7.29 9.08
CA CYS A 531 -28.77 7.70 10.30
C CYS A 531 -30.02 6.84 10.54
N LEU A 532 -30.81 6.54 9.50
CA LEU A 532 -32.00 5.68 9.64
C LEU A 532 -31.65 4.25 10.04
N LEU A 533 -30.61 3.68 9.43
CA LEU A 533 -30.15 2.35 9.81
C LEU A 533 -29.61 2.35 11.24
N ALA A 534 -28.77 3.32 11.60
CA ALA A 534 -28.27 3.49 12.96
C ALA A 534 -29.43 3.65 13.96
N ALA A 535 -30.50 4.32 13.56
CA ALA A 535 -31.68 4.47 14.40
C ALA A 535 -32.46 3.17 14.63
N LYS A 536 -32.41 2.24 13.68
CA LYS A 536 -33.15 0.96 13.74
C LYS A 536 -32.41 -0.13 14.49
N ILE A 537 -31.09 -0.19 14.35
CA ILE A 537 -30.27 -1.30 14.87
C ILE A 537 -29.27 -0.86 15.95
N GLY A 538 -29.15 0.45 16.16
CA GLY A 538 -28.23 1.03 17.13
C GLY A 538 -28.81 1.10 18.54
N ASN A 539 -27.99 1.65 19.44
CA ASN A 539 -28.29 1.71 20.85
C ASN A 539 -29.35 2.79 21.12
N GLU A 540 -30.47 2.35 21.70
CA GLU A 540 -31.59 3.19 22.08
C GLU A 540 -31.18 4.41 22.92
N ALA A 541 -30.19 4.27 23.81
CA ALA A 541 -29.78 5.37 24.70
C ALA A 541 -29.12 6.57 23.97
N VAL A 542 -28.78 6.44 22.68
CA VAL A 542 -28.14 7.49 21.87
C VAL A 542 -28.88 7.75 20.55
N LEU A 543 -30.15 7.34 20.45
CA LEU A 543 -30.93 7.55 19.23
C LEU A 543 -31.20 9.03 18.91
N SER A 544 -31.19 9.91 19.91
CA SER A 544 -31.25 11.35 19.69
C SER A 544 -30.14 11.85 18.75
N ASP A 545 -28.93 11.27 18.83
CA ASP A 545 -27.80 11.61 17.97
C ASP A 545 -28.05 11.20 16.51
N ALA A 546 -28.73 10.06 16.27
CA ALA A 546 -29.16 9.66 14.93
C ALA A 546 -30.20 10.63 14.35
N GLY A 547 -31.12 11.13 15.19
CA GLY A 547 -32.10 12.15 14.81
C GLY A 547 -31.45 13.48 14.43
N VAL A 548 -30.55 13.99 15.28
CA VAL A 548 -29.76 15.21 14.98
C VAL A 548 -28.94 15.03 13.71
N GLY A 549 -28.30 13.86 13.54
CA GLY A 549 -27.53 13.55 12.35
C GLY A 549 -28.36 13.61 11.07
N ALA A 550 -29.57 13.05 11.08
CA ALA A 550 -30.48 13.09 9.94
C ALA A 550 -30.95 14.52 9.62
N LEU A 551 -31.23 15.34 10.63
CA LEU A 551 -31.60 16.75 10.45
C LEU A 551 -30.46 17.56 9.83
N MET A 552 -29.23 17.39 10.32
CA MET A 552 -28.03 18.03 9.78
C MET A 552 -27.79 17.62 8.33
N ALA A 553 -27.89 16.32 8.03
CA ALA A 553 -27.76 15.82 6.67
C ALA A 553 -28.86 16.36 5.73
N PHE A 554 -30.10 16.49 6.21
CA PHE A 554 -31.18 17.10 5.42
C PHE A 554 -30.96 18.59 5.16
N ALA A 555 -30.45 19.34 6.13
CA ALA A 555 -30.01 20.72 5.91
C ALA A 555 -28.92 20.79 4.83
N GLY A 556 -27.97 19.84 4.85
CA GLY A 556 -26.98 19.64 3.79
C GLY A 556 -27.61 19.36 2.42
N VAL A 557 -28.62 18.49 2.33
CA VAL A 557 -29.37 18.24 1.08
C VAL A 557 -29.96 19.54 0.53
N GLN A 558 -30.70 20.29 1.35
CA GLN A 558 -31.36 21.52 0.91
C GLN A 558 -30.34 22.59 0.50
N GLY A 559 -29.32 22.82 1.34
CA GLY A 559 -28.27 23.79 1.08
C GLY A 559 -27.53 23.51 -0.22
N ALA A 560 -27.15 22.25 -0.45
CA ALA A 560 -26.49 21.84 -1.69
C ALA A 560 -27.42 22.00 -2.91
N VAL A 561 -28.71 21.68 -2.79
CA VAL A 561 -29.70 21.87 -3.86
C VAL A 561 -29.88 23.35 -4.23
N TYR A 562 -29.80 24.29 -3.28
CA TYR A 562 -29.80 25.72 -3.61
C TYR A 562 -28.59 26.11 -4.47
N ASN A 563 -27.41 25.56 -4.18
CA ASN A 563 -26.19 25.79 -4.97
C ASN A 563 -26.26 25.13 -6.36
N VAL A 564 -26.96 24.01 -6.52
CA VAL A 564 -27.28 23.50 -7.86
C VAL A 564 -28.19 24.49 -8.60
N LYS A 565 -29.31 24.89 -7.99
CA LYS A 565 -30.34 25.72 -8.62
C LYS A 565 -29.83 27.09 -9.07
N ILE A 566 -28.89 27.70 -8.36
CA ILE A 566 -28.34 29.02 -8.75
C ILE A 566 -27.43 28.93 -9.99
N ASN A 567 -26.77 27.79 -10.21
CA ASN A 567 -25.88 27.57 -11.36
C ASN A 567 -26.64 27.13 -12.62
N LEU A 568 -27.73 26.38 -12.50
CA LEU A 568 -28.48 25.84 -13.66
C LEU A 568 -28.91 26.89 -14.70
N PRO A 569 -29.40 28.10 -14.35
CA PRO A 569 -29.77 29.12 -15.33
C PRO A 569 -28.61 29.61 -16.22
N GLN A 570 -27.36 29.39 -15.80
CA GLN A 570 -26.17 29.80 -16.55
C GLN A 570 -25.77 28.77 -17.63
N ILE A 571 -26.41 27.59 -17.64
CA ILE A 571 -26.11 26.48 -18.55
C ILE A 571 -27.10 26.48 -19.71
N LYS A 572 -26.59 26.52 -20.95
CA LYS A 572 -27.42 26.56 -22.17
C LYS A 572 -28.01 25.21 -22.58
N ASP A 573 -27.44 24.11 -22.09
CA ASP A 573 -27.88 22.76 -22.40
C ASP A 573 -29.20 22.43 -21.70
N GLU A 574 -30.32 22.64 -22.40
CA GLU A 574 -31.67 22.47 -21.83
C GLU A 574 -31.95 21.04 -21.36
N LYS A 575 -31.42 20.03 -22.07
CA LYS A 575 -31.58 18.61 -21.68
C LYS A 575 -30.85 18.34 -20.37
N PHE A 576 -29.63 18.84 -20.24
CA PHE A 576 -28.88 18.77 -18.99
C PHE A 576 -29.63 19.45 -17.85
N VAL A 577 -30.11 20.69 -18.04
CA VAL A 577 -30.83 21.45 -17.01
C VAL A 577 -32.11 20.73 -16.58
N ALA A 578 -32.92 20.23 -17.52
CA ALA A 578 -34.13 19.49 -17.21
C ALA A 578 -33.84 18.19 -16.42
N GLY A 579 -32.83 17.43 -16.85
CA GLY A 579 -32.38 16.23 -16.14
C GLY A 579 -31.94 16.52 -14.71
N LYS A 580 -31.13 17.57 -14.49
CA LYS A 580 -30.68 17.97 -13.15
C LYS A 580 -31.83 18.45 -12.28
N LYS A 581 -32.80 19.20 -12.82
CA LYS A 581 -34.02 19.64 -12.10
C LYS A 581 -34.85 18.46 -11.60
N GLN A 582 -35.04 17.44 -12.43
CA GLN A 582 -35.76 16.23 -12.01
C GLN A 582 -34.98 15.49 -10.92
N GLN A 583 -33.67 15.36 -11.08
CA GLN A 583 -32.81 14.66 -10.14
C GLN A 583 -32.84 15.31 -8.74
N ILE A 584 -32.73 16.64 -8.65
CA ILE A 584 -32.80 17.34 -7.35
C ILE A 584 -34.19 17.26 -6.72
N ALA A 585 -35.27 17.24 -7.51
CA ALA A 585 -36.64 17.12 -6.99
C ALA A 585 -36.86 15.76 -6.34
N ASN A 586 -36.45 14.68 -7.02
CA ASN A 586 -36.53 13.32 -6.48
C ASN A 586 -35.69 13.20 -5.20
N LEU A 587 -34.44 13.69 -5.24
CA LEU A 587 -33.51 13.60 -4.12
C LEU A 587 -34.05 14.28 -2.86
N VAL A 588 -34.66 15.47 -3.00
CA VAL A 588 -35.29 16.18 -1.87
C VAL A 588 -36.51 15.43 -1.33
N GLY A 589 -37.37 14.90 -2.22
CA GLY A 589 -38.55 14.12 -1.82
C GLY A 589 -38.17 12.86 -1.04
N ASP A 590 -37.18 12.12 -1.54
CA ASP A 590 -36.67 10.92 -0.89
C ASP A 590 -36.01 11.26 0.45
N ALA A 591 -35.21 12.34 0.50
CA ALA A 591 -34.55 12.80 1.73
C ALA A 591 -35.55 13.14 2.82
N LYS A 592 -36.64 13.83 2.46
CA LYS A 592 -37.70 14.20 3.40
C LYS A 592 -38.42 12.97 3.95
N THR A 593 -38.81 12.05 3.07
CA THR A 593 -39.46 10.79 3.47
C THR A 593 -38.60 10.00 4.45
N THR A 594 -37.30 9.90 4.18
CA THR A 594 -36.38 9.16 5.06
C THR A 594 -36.14 9.90 6.37
N LEU A 595 -36.01 11.22 6.37
CA LEU A 595 -35.91 12.01 7.59
C LEU A 595 -37.13 11.80 8.50
N GLU A 596 -38.34 11.85 7.96
CA GLU A 596 -39.58 11.62 8.71
C GLU A 596 -39.59 10.21 9.35
N ALA A 597 -39.05 9.21 8.65
CA ALA A 597 -38.88 7.86 9.20
C ALA A 597 -37.88 7.80 10.35
N VAL A 598 -36.77 8.56 10.30
CA VAL A 598 -35.81 8.67 11.42
C VAL A 598 -36.49 9.33 12.61
N GLN A 599 -37.13 10.48 12.39
CA GLN A 599 -37.81 11.24 13.45
C GLN A 599 -38.88 10.40 14.12
N SER A 600 -39.69 9.65 13.37
CA SER A 600 -40.70 8.76 13.95
C SER A 600 -40.11 7.67 14.85
N ILE A 601 -38.88 7.19 14.58
CA ILE A 601 -38.21 6.22 15.46
C ILE A 601 -37.72 6.91 16.73
N VAL A 602 -37.13 8.10 16.60
CA VAL A 602 -36.59 8.87 17.72
C VAL A 602 -37.70 9.37 18.64
N ASP A 603 -38.79 9.90 18.08
CA ASP A 603 -39.91 10.45 18.84
C ASP A 603 -40.61 9.37 19.70
N ARG A 604 -40.70 8.13 19.21
CA ARG A 604 -41.26 6.99 19.96
C ARG A 604 -40.50 6.63 21.23
N GLN A 605 -39.28 7.13 21.43
CA GLN A 605 -38.56 6.92 22.68
C GLN A 605 -39.00 7.86 23.80
N PHE A 606 -39.65 8.97 23.42
CA PHE A 606 -40.10 10.00 24.36
C PHE A 606 -41.60 9.87 24.69
N ASP A 607 -42.30 9.01 23.95
CA ASP A 607 -43.68 8.57 24.20
C ASP A 607 -43.70 7.36 25.15
#